data_AF-A0A7W1RZ34-F1
#
_entry.id   AF-A0A7W1RZ34-F1
#
_cell.length_a   1.000
_cell.length_b   1.000
_cell.length_c   1.000
_cell.angle_alpha   90.00
_cell.angle_beta   90.00
_cell.angle_gamma   90.00
#
_symmetry.space_group_name_H-M   'P 1'
#
loop_
_entity.id
_entity.type
_entity.pdbx_description
1 polymer ?
#
loop_
_entity_poly.entity_id
_entity_poly.type
_entity_poly.pdbx_seq_one_letter_code
_entity_poly.pdbx_strand_id
1 'polypeptide(L)'
;MSATRDGDALLSKLRAIIARLPDSTETMPWGSPHWRIGGASGKIFSGYGADKGAHRVGFKVRDELRSDLLADPRYRVAPYVGRFGWLDYDLDAGKPDWKQIKP
;
A
#
# COMPACT_ATOMS: atom_id res chain seq x y z
N MET A 1 13.92 6.25 -11.91
CA MET A 1 14.36 5.71 -10.61
C MET A 1 13.70 6.54 -9.52
N SER A 2 12.49 6.18 -9.12
CA SER A 2 11.79 6.90 -8.05
C SER A 2 12.11 6.18 -6.73
N ALA A 3 13.22 6.59 -6.13
CA ALA A 3 13.64 6.09 -4.84
C ALA A 3 12.65 6.60 -3.79
N THR A 4 11.95 5.69 -3.13
CA THR A 4 11.36 5.95 -1.83
C THR A 4 12.49 6.45 -0.92
N ARG A 5 12.51 7.76 -0.61
CA ARG A 5 13.59 8.35 0.17
C ARG A 5 13.36 8.04 1.64
N ASP A 6 14.40 7.59 2.34
CA ASP A 6 14.42 7.60 3.80
C ASP A 6 14.16 9.04 4.27
N GLY A 7 13.02 9.27 4.92
CA GLY A 7 12.49 10.61 5.26
C GLY A 7 11.11 10.92 4.66
N ASP A 8 10.56 10.03 3.84
CA ASP A 8 9.18 10.17 3.36
C ASP A 8 8.17 10.07 4.54
N ALA A 9 7.48 11.18 4.80
CA ALA A 9 6.50 11.30 5.86
C ALA A 9 5.27 10.40 5.64
N LEU A 10 4.92 10.10 4.39
CA LEU A 10 3.83 9.20 4.04
C LEU A 10 4.22 7.75 4.34
N LEU A 11 5.42 7.34 3.95
CA LEU A 11 5.95 6.02 4.30
C LEU A 11 6.04 5.83 5.81
N SER A 12 6.54 6.84 6.54
CA SER A 12 6.63 6.80 8.01
C SER A 12 5.27 6.59 8.67
N LYS A 13 4.21 7.22 8.16
CA LYS A 13 2.84 7.01 8.64
C LYS A 13 2.33 5.61 8.34
N LEU A 14 2.57 5.10 7.13
CA LEU A 14 2.18 3.74 6.75
C LEU A 14 2.86 2.70 7.65
N ARG A 15 4.18 2.85 7.90
CA ARG A 15 4.93 2.02 8.85
C ARG A 15 4.31 2.04 10.24
N ALA A 16 3.94 3.21 10.76
CA ALA A 16 3.32 3.34 12.08
C ALA A 16 1.94 2.67 12.18
N ILE A 17 1.17 2.63 11.07
CA ILE A 17 -0.11 1.92 11.01
C ILE A 17 0.13 0.42 10.99
N ILE A 18 1.04 -0.05 10.12
CA ILE A 18 1.34 -1.48 9.96
C ILE A 18 2.01 -2.06 11.21
N ALA A 19 2.83 -1.29 11.93
CA ALA A 19 3.43 -1.72 13.19
C ALA A 19 2.40 -2.08 14.27
N ARG A 20 1.12 -1.70 14.10
CA ARG A 20 0.02 -2.12 14.99
C ARG A 20 -0.56 -3.49 14.62
N LEU A 21 -0.27 -4.01 13.43
CA LEU A 21 -0.65 -5.36 13.01
C LEU A 21 0.34 -6.37 13.59
N PRO A 22 -0.15 -7.41 14.31
CA PRO A 22 0.70 -8.48 14.78
C PRO A 22 1.31 -9.25 13.60
N ASP A 23 2.52 -9.77 13.79
CA ASP A 23 3.25 -10.57 12.82
C ASP A 23 3.51 -9.91 11.45
N SER A 24 3.48 -8.58 11.41
CA SER A 24 3.85 -7.81 10.23
C SER A 24 5.38 -7.71 10.09
N THR A 25 5.89 -7.92 8.88
CA THR A 25 7.32 -7.84 8.56
C THR A 25 7.52 -7.00 7.30
N GLU A 26 8.32 -5.94 7.38
CA GLU A 26 8.73 -5.15 6.23
C GLU A 26 9.86 -5.86 5.46
N THR A 27 9.72 -5.93 4.14
CA THR A 27 10.67 -6.56 3.20
C THR A 27 10.84 -5.66 1.97
N MET A 28 11.95 -5.81 1.24
CA MET A 28 12.23 -5.02 0.02
C MET A 28 12.53 -5.92 -1.20
N PRO A 29 11.62 -6.82 -1.60
CA PRO A 29 11.88 -7.82 -2.64
C PRO A 29 12.22 -7.22 -4.02
N TRP A 30 11.81 -5.98 -4.30
CA TRP A 30 12.03 -5.30 -5.59
C TRP A 30 12.61 -3.88 -5.41
N GLY A 31 13.28 -3.62 -4.28
CA GLY A 31 13.77 -2.27 -3.95
C GLY A 31 12.66 -1.29 -3.57
N SER A 32 11.47 -1.79 -3.22
CA SER A 32 10.35 -1.00 -2.71
C SER A 32 9.78 -1.65 -1.45
N PRO A 33 9.35 -0.88 -0.44
CA PRO A 33 8.83 -1.44 0.82
C PRO A 33 7.57 -2.27 0.60
N HIS A 34 7.56 -3.50 1.11
CA HIS A 34 6.43 -4.41 1.10
C HIS A 34 6.26 -5.05 2.47
N TRP A 35 5.03 -5.16 2.96
CA TRP A 35 4.73 -5.78 4.25
C TRP A 35 4.07 -7.14 4.08
N ARG A 36 4.56 -8.08 4.87
CA ARG A 36 4.11 -9.47 4.91
C ARG A 36 3.54 -9.81 6.28
N ILE A 37 2.57 -10.73 6.32
CA ILE A 37 2.10 -11.37 7.55
C ILE A 37 2.63 -12.79 7.60
N GLY A 38 3.14 -13.21 8.77
CA GLY A 38 3.73 -14.53 8.99
C GLY A 38 5.24 -14.57 8.70
N GLY A 39 5.94 -13.46 8.95
CA GLY A 39 7.39 -13.36 8.80
C GLY A 39 7.87 -13.07 7.36
N ALA A 40 9.19 -13.20 7.14
CA ALA A 40 9.84 -12.87 5.86
C ALA A 40 9.35 -13.72 4.68
N SER A 41 8.89 -14.95 4.93
CA SER A 41 8.33 -15.87 3.93
C SER A 41 6.80 -15.82 3.85
N GLY A 42 6.19 -14.91 4.61
CA GLY A 42 4.74 -14.75 4.72
C GLY A 42 4.07 -14.16 3.48
N LYS A 43 2.76 -13.94 3.59
CA LYS A 43 1.96 -13.37 2.49
C LYS A 43 2.05 -11.85 2.51
N ILE A 44 2.32 -11.25 1.35
CA ILE A 44 2.28 -9.79 1.19
C ILE A 44 0.82 -9.34 1.30
N PHE A 45 0.57 -8.31 2.11
CA PHE A 45 -0.76 -7.69 2.24
C PHE A 45 -0.77 -6.19 1.91
N SER A 46 0.41 -5.55 1.95
CA SER A 46 0.57 -4.14 1.59
C SER A 46 1.91 -3.90 0.91
N GLY A 47 1.96 -2.91 0.01
CA GLY A 47 3.16 -2.44 -0.66
C GLY A 47 3.15 -0.93 -0.81
N TYR A 48 4.34 -0.34 -0.77
CA TYR A 48 4.54 1.09 -1.00
C TYR A 48 5.44 1.28 -2.21
N GLY A 49 5.00 2.13 -3.14
CA GLY A 49 5.78 2.46 -4.32
C GLY A 49 5.70 3.94 -4.63
N ALA A 50 6.84 4.55 -4.93
CA ALA A 50 6.88 5.82 -5.63
C ALA A 50 7.02 5.50 -7.13
N ASP A 51 5.93 5.55 -7.90
CA ASP A 51 5.99 5.37 -9.36
C ASP A 51 5.79 6.73 -10.04
N LYS A 52 6.74 7.11 -10.90
CA LYS A 52 6.74 8.39 -11.64
C LYS A 52 6.55 9.64 -10.75
N GLY A 53 7.01 9.57 -9.50
CA GLY A 53 6.89 10.67 -8.53
C GLY A 53 5.59 10.71 -7.74
N ALA A 54 4.67 9.77 -7.96
CA ALA A 54 3.46 9.60 -7.15
C ALA A 54 3.63 8.47 -6.12
N HIS A 55 3.36 8.78 -4.85
CA HIS A 55 3.37 7.86 -3.72
C HIS A 55 2.07 7.06 -3.69
N ARG A 56 2.20 5.75 -3.77
CA ARG A 56 1.06 4.84 -3.82
C ARG A 56 1.20 3.73 -2.81
N VAL A 57 0.07 3.35 -2.23
CA VAL A 57 -0.06 2.19 -1.36
C VAL A 57 -0.90 1.15 -2.05
N GLY A 58 -0.32 -0.01 -2.33
CA GLY A 58 -1.03 -1.18 -2.83
C GLY A 58 -1.51 -2.03 -1.66
N PHE A 59 -2.77 -2.45 -1.66
CA PHE A 59 -3.33 -3.36 -0.67
C PHE A 59 -4.38 -4.27 -1.30
N LYS A 60 -4.59 -5.43 -0.68
CA LYS A 60 -5.61 -6.38 -1.12
C LYS A 60 -6.96 -6.00 -0.54
N VAL A 61 -7.97 -5.95 -1.40
CA VAL A 61 -9.35 -5.61 -1.06
C VAL A 61 -10.24 -6.82 -1.29
N ARG A 62 -11.28 -6.97 -0.45
CA ARG A 62 -12.38 -7.92 -0.70
C ARG A 62 -13.19 -7.47 -1.90
N ASP A 63 -13.69 -8.42 -2.67
CA ASP A 63 -14.40 -8.15 -3.93
C ASP A 63 -15.61 -7.23 -3.73
N GLU A 64 -16.33 -7.43 -2.62
CA GLU A 64 -17.51 -6.65 -2.22
C GLU A 64 -17.24 -5.14 -2.08
N LEU A 65 -16.04 -4.74 -1.64
CA LEU A 65 -15.68 -3.33 -1.45
C LEU A 65 -14.97 -2.74 -2.67
N ARG A 66 -14.65 -3.58 -3.66
CA ARG A 66 -13.82 -3.18 -4.79
C ARG A 66 -14.50 -2.12 -5.65
N SER A 67 -15.76 -2.32 -5.99
CA SER A 67 -16.53 -1.39 -6.82
C SER A 67 -16.73 -0.04 -6.13
N ASP A 68 -17.01 -0.05 -4.84
CA ASP A 68 -17.21 1.16 -4.04
C ASP A 68 -15.92 1.97 -3.92
N LEU A 69 -14.78 1.31 -3.69
CA LEU A 69 -13.48 2.00 -3.62
C LEU A 69 -13.07 2.55 -4.99
N LEU A 70 -13.33 1.83 -6.08
CA LEU A 70 -13.03 2.29 -7.44
C LEU A 70 -13.91 3.46 -7.90
N ALA A 71 -14.98 3.80 -7.16
CA ALA A 71 -15.75 5.01 -7.42
C ALA A 71 -14.98 6.29 -7.00
N ASP A 72 -14.02 6.19 -6.08
CA ASP A 72 -13.13 7.30 -5.72
C ASP A 72 -11.91 7.31 -6.66
N PRO A 73 -11.63 8.44 -7.35
CA PRO A 73 -10.55 8.55 -8.33
C PRO A 73 -9.14 8.36 -7.75
N ARG A 74 -8.99 8.35 -6.42
CA ARG A 74 -7.72 8.06 -5.75
C ARG A 74 -7.37 6.58 -5.75
N TYR A 75 -8.36 5.70 -5.90
CA TYR A 75 -8.14 4.26 -6.02
C TYR A 75 -8.07 3.85 -7.47
N ARG A 76 -7.19 2.90 -7.76
CA ARG A 76 -7.05 2.30 -9.08
C ARG A 76 -6.64 0.85 -8.97
N VAL A 77 -6.95 0.08 -9.98
CA VAL A 77 -6.57 -1.34 -10.02
C VAL A 77 -5.05 -1.44 -10.06
N ALA A 78 -4.47 -2.18 -9.11
CA ALA A 78 -3.03 -2.32 -9.02
C ALA A 78 -2.47 -3.01 -10.27
N PRO A 79 -1.35 -2.52 -10.83
CA PRO A 79 -0.75 -3.11 -12.01
C PRO A 79 -0.30 -4.56 -11.72
N TYR A 80 -0.49 -5.46 -12.68
CA TYR A 80 -0.11 -6.89 -12.63
C TYR A 80 -0.89 -7.78 -11.64
N VAL A 81 -1.17 -7.30 -10.44
CA VAL A 81 -1.83 -8.05 -9.36
C VAL A 81 -3.30 -7.70 -9.17
N GLY A 82 -3.82 -6.72 -9.91
CA GLY A 82 -5.20 -6.26 -9.82
C GLY A 82 -6.26 -7.35 -10.02
N ARG A 83 -5.97 -8.38 -10.83
CA ARG A 83 -6.85 -9.56 -11.00
C ARG A 83 -7.09 -10.33 -9.71
N PHE A 84 -6.18 -10.21 -8.75
CA PHE A 84 -6.23 -10.90 -7.45
C PHE A 84 -6.86 -10.03 -6.34
N GLY A 85 -7.55 -8.94 -6.70
CA GLY A 85 -8.20 -8.06 -5.73
C GLY A 85 -7.33 -6.92 -5.20
N TRP A 86 -6.21 -6.61 -5.84
CA TRP A 86 -5.32 -5.54 -5.38
C TRP A 86 -5.70 -4.19 -5.97
N LEU A 87 -5.73 -3.16 -5.12
CA LEU A 87 -5.91 -1.76 -5.49
C LEU A 87 -4.71 -0.94 -5.02
N ASP A 88 -4.34 0.06 -5.81
CA ASP A 88 -3.42 1.12 -5.42
C ASP A 88 -4.23 2.35 -4.98
N TYR A 89 -3.88 2.93 -3.84
CA TYR A 89 -4.35 4.24 -3.42
C TYR A 89 -3.27 5.30 -3.65
N ASP A 90 -3.63 6.37 -4.36
CA ASP A 90 -2.75 7.50 -4.64
C ASP A 90 -2.76 8.49 -3.46
N LEU A 91 -1.62 8.63 -2.80
CA LEU A 91 -1.46 9.50 -1.64
C LEU A 91 -1.23 10.96 -2.01
N ASP A 92 -0.93 11.25 -3.28
CA ASP A 92 -0.68 12.61 -3.77
C ASP A 92 -1.94 13.25 -4.40
N ALA A 93 -2.95 12.44 -4.75
CA ALA A 93 -4.24 12.89 -5.28
C ALA A 93 -5.14 13.65 -4.27
N GLY A 94 -4.61 14.02 -3.11
CA GLY A 94 -5.27 14.82 -2.08
C GLY A 94 -4.73 14.52 -0.68
N LYS A 95 -5.30 15.16 0.36
CA LYS A 95 -4.94 14.79 1.76
C LYS A 95 -5.35 13.33 2.00
N PRO A 96 -4.40 12.41 2.28
CA PRO A 96 -4.75 11.01 2.51
C PRO A 96 -5.67 10.86 3.72
N ASP A 97 -6.77 10.15 3.56
CA ASP A 97 -7.60 9.77 4.69
C ASP A 97 -7.06 8.51 5.37
N TRP A 98 -6.11 8.73 6.28
CA TRP A 98 -5.54 7.66 7.11
C TRP A 98 -6.57 6.97 8.01
N LYS A 99 -7.80 7.49 8.15
CA LYS A 99 -8.85 6.77 8.88
C LYS A 99 -9.43 5.60 8.07
N GLN A 100 -9.34 5.65 6.75
CA GLN A 100 -9.73 4.55 5.86
C GLN A 100 -8.65 3.46 5.81
N ILE A 101 -7.39 3.83 6.07
CA ILE A 101 -6.25 2.92 6.15
C ILE A 101 -6.03 2.53 7.62
N LYS A 102 -6.85 1.62 8.13
CA LYS A 102 -6.71 1.05 9.48
C LYS A 102 -6.50 -0.47 9.41
N PRO A 103 -5.75 -1.04 10.37
CA PRO A 103 -5.71 -2.48 10.57
C PRO A 103 -7.09 -3.06 10.85
#